data_AF-A0AAU5YXX3-F1
#
_entry.id   AF-A0AAU5YXX3-F1
#
_cell.length_a   1.000
_cell.length_b   1.000
_cell.length_c   1.000
_cell.angle_alpha   90.00
_cell.angle_beta   90.00
_cell.angle_gamma   90.00
#
_symmetry.space_group_name_H-M   'P 1'
#
loop_
_entity.id
_entity.type
_entity.pdbx_description
1 polymer ?
#
loop_
_entity_poly.entity_id
_entity_poly.type
_entity_poly.pdbx_seq_one_letter_code
_entity_poly.pdbx_strand_id
1 'polypeptide(L)'
;MTRPLTNAEENPHAGKGSSVLLDIGDGVGAIVVTTPADLDDAEIERRPAGDPPPAHEDEERTHGHGRAHGGHRLPHVAVVPRSSPDGQLVHSAVFADVPTGRYDLYVLPDGPVRLTVDVLGGQVTEATWPVR
;
A
#
# COMPACT_ATOMS: atom_id res chain seq x y z
N MET A 1 -7.67 -17.76 -23.22
CA MET A 1 -7.88 -17.17 -21.88
C MET A 1 -6.54 -16.61 -21.45
N THR A 2 -6.42 -15.29 -21.36
CA THR A 2 -5.19 -14.61 -20.94
C THR A 2 -5.15 -14.64 -19.40
N ARG A 3 -4.03 -15.08 -18.81
CA ARG A 3 -3.84 -15.00 -17.35
C ARG A 3 -3.84 -13.53 -16.91
N PRO A 4 -4.31 -13.20 -15.69
CA PRO A 4 -4.03 -11.89 -15.11
C PRO A 4 -2.51 -11.70 -15.04
N LEU A 5 -2.04 -10.52 -15.43
CA LEU A 5 -0.63 -10.15 -15.29
C LEU A 5 -0.31 -10.06 -13.80
N THR A 6 0.88 -10.47 -13.39
CA THR A 6 1.37 -10.13 -12.05
C THR A 6 1.62 -8.63 -11.97
N ASN A 7 1.62 -8.06 -10.76
CA ASN A 7 1.95 -6.63 -10.63
C ASN A 7 3.36 -6.32 -11.18
N ALA A 8 4.28 -7.28 -11.07
CA ALA A 8 5.60 -7.20 -11.68
C ALA A 8 5.58 -7.16 -13.22
N GLU A 9 4.56 -7.72 -13.89
CA GLU A 9 4.34 -7.69 -15.33
C GLU A 9 3.54 -6.45 -15.78
N GLU A 10 2.59 -6.00 -14.96
CA GLU A 10 1.75 -4.83 -15.24
C GLU A 10 2.49 -3.50 -15.03
N ASN A 11 3.33 -3.43 -13.99
CA ASN A 11 4.17 -2.27 -13.72
C ASN A 11 5.63 -2.67 -13.40
N PRO A 12 6.41 -3.04 -14.42
CA PRO A 12 7.74 -3.63 -14.23
C PRO A 12 8.76 -2.70 -13.57
N HIS A 13 8.49 -1.39 -13.45
CA HIS A 13 9.39 -0.42 -12.85
C HIS A 13 8.92 0.16 -11.51
N ALA A 14 7.66 -0.04 -11.12
CA ALA A 14 7.16 0.45 -9.83
C ALA A 14 7.87 -0.25 -8.67
N GLY A 15 8.62 0.53 -7.89
CA GLY A 15 9.27 0.04 -6.69
C GLY A 15 10.34 -1.03 -6.91
N LYS A 16 10.82 -1.32 -8.12
CA LYS A 16 11.92 -2.29 -8.36
C LYS A 16 13.32 -1.68 -8.40
N GLY A 17 13.45 -0.36 -8.24
CA GLY A 17 14.75 0.28 -8.07
C GLY A 17 15.42 -0.15 -6.75
N SER A 18 16.75 -0.19 -6.71
CA SER A 18 17.52 -0.48 -5.48
C SER A 18 17.25 0.51 -4.35
N SER A 19 16.56 1.61 -4.62
CA SER A 19 16.08 2.60 -3.66
C SER A 19 14.69 3.12 -4.08
N VAL A 20 13.92 3.56 -3.09
CA VAL A 20 12.67 4.30 -3.26
C VAL A 20 12.92 5.72 -2.77
N LEU A 21 12.57 6.72 -3.57
CA LEU A 21 12.59 8.11 -3.12
C LEU A 21 11.32 8.40 -2.34
N LEU A 22 11.49 8.88 -1.11
CA LEU A 22 10.38 9.30 -0.26
C LEU A 22 10.38 10.84 -0.22
N ASP A 23 9.25 11.42 -0.60
CA ASP A 23 8.97 12.83 -0.34
C ASP A 23 8.22 12.91 1.00
N ILE A 24 8.83 13.57 1.98
CA ILE A 24 8.37 13.61 3.36
C ILE A 24 8.45 15.07 3.83
N GLY A 25 7.38 15.54 4.47
CA GLY A 25 7.27 16.91 5.01
C GLY A 25 6.44 16.96 6.28
N ASP A 26 6.26 18.15 6.87
CA ASP A 26 5.68 18.30 8.22
C ASP A 26 4.25 17.70 8.39
N GLY A 27 3.50 17.49 7.29
CA GLY A 27 2.19 16.85 7.30
C GLY A 27 2.15 15.43 6.72
N VAL A 28 3.27 14.94 6.20
CA VAL A 28 3.37 13.73 5.38
C VAL A 28 4.52 12.86 5.86
N GLY A 29 4.24 11.58 6.12
CA GLY A 29 5.21 10.53 6.39
C GLY A 29 5.27 9.48 5.29
N ALA A 30 5.94 8.37 5.59
CA ALA A 30 5.92 7.16 4.77
C ALA A 30 5.70 5.94 5.65
N ILE A 31 5.20 4.84 5.07
CA ILE A 31 5.12 3.55 5.76
C ILE A 31 5.99 2.54 5.00
N VAL A 32 6.88 1.87 5.72
CA VAL A 32 7.64 0.71 5.21
C VAL A 32 7.24 -0.49 6.04
N VAL A 33 6.61 -1.47 5.40
CA VAL A 33 6.21 -2.71 6.03
C VAL A 33 7.12 -3.83 5.56
N THR A 34 7.86 -4.44 6.48
CA THR A 34 8.56 -5.71 6.22
C THR A 34 7.55 -6.84 6.25
N THR A 35 7.50 -7.66 5.21
CA THR A 35 6.52 -8.74 5.06
C THR A 35 7.21 -10.10 4.94
N PRO A 36 6.51 -11.19 5.28
CA PRO A 36 6.94 -12.53 4.90
C PRO A 36 6.91 -12.71 3.37
N ALA A 37 7.71 -13.66 2.87
CA ALA A 37 7.88 -13.92 1.43
C ALA A 37 6.66 -14.60 0.77
N ASP A 38 5.74 -15.16 1.57
CA ASP A 38 4.48 -15.73 1.07
C ASP A 38 3.48 -14.66 0.61
N LEU A 39 3.73 -13.39 0.96
CA LEU A 39 2.99 -12.24 0.45
C LEU A 39 3.62 -11.64 -0.81
N ASP A 40 4.61 -12.28 -1.43
CA ASP A 40 5.15 -11.81 -2.72
C ASP A 40 4.03 -11.59 -3.75
N ASP A 41 4.12 -10.47 -4.48
CA ASP A 41 3.10 -9.97 -5.42
C ASP A 41 1.72 -9.66 -4.81
N ALA A 42 1.49 -9.88 -3.50
CA ALA A 42 0.24 -9.51 -2.85
C ALA A 42 0.13 -7.98 -2.69
N GLU A 43 -1.08 -7.44 -2.81
CA GLU A 43 -1.34 -6.03 -2.60
C GLU A 43 -1.81 -5.77 -1.16
N ILE A 44 -1.19 -4.78 -0.50
CA ILE A 44 -1.63 -4.26 0.79
C ILE A 44 -2.32 -2.92 0.53
N GLU A 45 -3.54 -2.77 1.02
CA GLU A 45 -4.29 -1.52 0.97
C GLU A 45 -4.26 -0.83 2.33
N ARG A 46 -4.17 0.51 2.33
CA ARG A 46 -4.26 1.34 3.54
C ARG A 46 -5.59 2.06 3.59
N ARG A 47 -6.23 2.09 4.76
CA ARG A 47 -7.39 2.94 5.03
C ARG A 47 -7.22 3.72 6.32
N PRO A 48 -7.83 4.91 6.48
CA PRO A 48 -7.89 5.56 7.78
C PRO A 48 -8.52 4.62 8.82
N ALA A 49 -7.90 4.53 10.00
CA ALA A 49 -8.38 3.64 11.05
C ALA A 49 -9.73 4.15 11.58
N GLY A 50 -10.69 3.23 11.74
CA GLY A 50 -12.05 3.56 12.20
C GLY A 50 -13.04 3.92 11.08
N ASP A 51 -12.59 4.06 9.83
CA ASP A 51 -13.53 4.18 8.70
C ASP A 51 -14.21 2.83 8.44
N PRO A 52 -15.55 2.82 8.21
CA PRO A 52 -16.25 1.61 7.79
C PRO A 52 -15.70 1.14 6.43
N PRO A 53 -15.72 -0.18 6.14
CA PRO A 53 -15.37 -0.67 4.81
C PRO A 53 -16.23 0.05 3.76
N PRO A 54 -15.68 0.37 2.56
CA PRO A 54 -16.46 1.02 1.53
C PRO A 54 -17.72 0.18 1.27
N ALA A 55 -18.89 0.82 1.38
CA ALA A 55 -20.11 0.19 0.93
C ALA A 55 -19.92 -0.15 -0.56
N HIS A 56 -20.27 -1.36 -0.97
CA HIS A 56 -20.33 -1.70 -2.39
C HIS A 56 -21.49 -0.90 -2.99
N GLU A 57 -21.22 0.34 -3.39
CA GLU A 57 -22.21 1.23 -3.98
C GLU A 57 -22.29 0.93 -5.48
N ASP A 58 -23.41 0.30 -5.87
CA ASP A 58 -23.81 0.10 -7.26
C ASP A 58 -23.75 1.43 -8.04
N GLU A 59 -23.23 1.33 -9.26
CA GLU A 59 -23.00 2.42 -10.18
C GLU A 59 -24.31 3.14 -10.57
N GLU A 60 -24.52 4.37 -10.11
CA GLU A 60 -25.39 5.31 -10.83
C GLU A 60 -24.75 6.69 -10.98
N ARG A 61 -24.61 7.08 -12.25
CA ARG A 61 -23.80 8.18 -12.75
C ARG A 61 -24.50 9.52 -12.53
N THR A 62 -23.76 10.52 -12.05
CA THR A 62 -24.03 11.92 -12.37
C THR A 62 -22.74 12.67 -12.68
N HIS A 63 -22.71 13.32 -13.83
CA HIS A 63 -21.55 13.98 -14.41
C HIS A 63 -21.30 15.35 -13.74
N GLY A 64 -20.19 15.49 -13.02
CA GLY A 64 -19.70 16.75 -12.47
C GLY A 64 -18.20 16.90 -12.69
N HIS A 65 -17.79 17.96 -13.35
CA HIS A 65 -16.40 18.23 -13.75
C HIS A 65 -15.47 18.47 -12.56
N GLY A 66 -14.67 17.46 -12.23
CA GLY A 66 -13.50 17.51 -11.34
C GLY A 66 -12.99 16.08 -11.19
N ARG A 67 -11.70 15.82 -11.48
CA ARG A 67 -11.07 14.48 -11.53
C ARG A 67 -11.58 13.52 -10.44
N ALA A 68 -12.61 12.75 -10.76
CA ALA A 68 -13.15 11.67 -9.94
C ALA A 68 -13.07 10.40 -10.79
N HIS A 69 -12.02 9.61 -10.56
CA HIS A 69 -11.89 8.26 -11.11
C HIS A 69 -12.84 7.35 -10.31
N GLY A 70 -13.88 6.82 -10.96
CA GLY A 70 -14.92 6.01 -10.34
C GLY A 70 -14.40 4.84 -9.50
N GLY A 71 -15.16 4.48 -8.44
CA GLY A 71 -14.88 3.36 -7.54
C GLY A 71 -13.50 3.44 -6.91
N HIS A 72 -13.26 4.46 -6.07
CA HIS A 72 -11.93 4.74 -5.50
C HIS A 72 -11.43 3.57 -4.63
N ARG A 73 -10.69 2.61 -5.21
CA ARG A 73 -9.79 1.76 -4.42
C ARG A 73 -8.92 2.68 -3.57
N LEU A 74 -8.81 2.36 -2.29
CA LEU A 74 -7.93 3.13 -1.41
C LEU A 74 -6.47 2.91 -1.86
N PRO A 75 -5.53 3.77 -1.44
CA PRO A 75 -4.15 3.60 -1.85
C PRO A 75 -3.63 2.22 -1.43
N HIS A 76 -3.14 1.46 -2.40
CA HIS A 76 -2.55 0.14 -2.21
C HIS A 76 -1.20 0.06 -2.90
N VAL A 77 -0.36 -0.83 -2.40
CA VAL A 77 0.95 -1.12 -2.98
C VAL A 77 1.19 -2.62 -2.95
N ALA A 78 1.90 -3.13 -3.94
CA ALA A 78 2.33 -4.52 -3.94
C ALA A 78 3.52 -4.72 -2.99
N VAL A 79 3.59 -5.92 -2.43
CA VAL A 79 4.78 -6.46 -1.79
C VAL A 79 5.78 -6.84 -2.88
N VAL A 80 7.01 -6.34 -2.73
CA VAL A 80 8.08 -6.58 -3.70
C VAL A 80 9.34 -7.04 -2.95
N PRO A 81 10.11 -8.00 -3.50
CA PRO A 81 11.40 -8.39 -2.95
C PRO A 81 12.43 -7.29 -3.19
N ARG A 82 13.22 -6.97 -2.16
CA ARG A 82 14.27 -5.95 -2.17
C ARG A 82 15.56 -6.50 -1.58
N SER A 83 16.70 -6.13 -2.16
CA SER A 83 17.99 -6.38 -1.53
C SER A 83 18.23 -5.31 -0.47
N SER A 84 18.46 -5.76 0.76
CA SER A 84 18.93 -4.93 1.87
C SER A 84 20.41 -4.58 1.70
N PRO A 85 20.94 -3.55 2.41
CA PRO A 85 22.36 -3.17 2.32
C PRO A 85 23.36 -4.28 2.67
N ASP A 86 22.95 -5.24 3.49
CA ASP A 86 23.68 -6.46 3.87
C ASP A 86 23.47 -7.63 2.89
N GLY A 87 22.76 -7.41 1.79
CA GLY A 87 22.56 -8.38 0.71
C GLY A 87 21.44 -9.38 0.95
N GLN A 88 20.70 -9.28 2.05
CA GLN A 88 19.55 -10.15 2.32
C GLN A 88 18.34 -9.74 1.48
N LEU A 89 17.56 -10.72 1.03
CA LEU A 89 16.30 -10.47 0.33
C LEU A 89 15.17 -10.22 1.35
N VAL A 90 14.63 -9.01 1.34
CA VAL A 90 13.54 -8.55 2.21
C VAL A 90 12.32 -8.26 1.37
N HIS A 91 11.18 -8.88 1.70
CA HIS A 91 9.91 -8.53 1.06
C HIS A 91 9.30 -7.35 1.80
N SER A 92 8.84 -6.35 1.06
CA SER A 92 8.30 -5.15 1.68
C SER A 92 7.22 -4.47 0.85
N ALA A 93 6.29 -3.84 1.54
CA ALA A 93 5.33 -2.90 1.00
C ALA A 93 5.72 -1.48 1.42
N VAL A 94 5.78 -0.56 0.47
CA VAL A 94 6.22 0.83 0.72
C VAL A 94 5.14 1.81 0.27
N PHE A 95 4.55 2.49 1.23
CA PHE A 95 3.63 3.59 1.00
C PHE A 95 4.38 4.91 1.11
N ALA A 96 4.60 5.57 -0.02
CA ALA A 96 5.11 6.94 -0.06
C ALA A 96 3.97 7.95 0.15
N ASP A 97 4.34 9.17 0.56
CA ASP A 97 3.46 10.34 0.63
C ASP A 97 2.16 10.05 1.41
N VAL A 98 2.30 9.66 2.67
CA VAL A 98 1.19 9.28 3.55
C VAL A 98 0.86 10.44 4.48
N PRO A 99 -0.36 10.99 4.46
CA PRO A 99 -0.75 12.03 5.42
C PRO A 99 -0.59 11.54 6.87
N THR A 100 -0.29 12.47 7.77
CA THR A 100 -0.27 12.20 9.21
C THR A 100 -1.63 11.67 9.66
N GLY A 101 -1.63 10.55 10.39
CA GLY A 101 -2.87 9.90 10.81
C GLY A 101 -2.66 8.45 11.22
N ARG A 102 -3.76 7.78 11.58
CA ARG A 102 -3.75 6.37 11.95
C ARG A 102 -4.39 5.54 10.84
N TYR A 103 -3.74 4.44 10.45
CA TYR A 103 -4.15 3.65 9.29
C TYR A 103 -4.23 2.17 9.63
N ASP A 104 -5.29 1.53 9.14
CA ASP A 104 -5.43 0.08 9.08
C ASP A 104 -4.90 -0.44 7.75
N LEU A 105 -4.17 -1.56 7.81
CA LEU A 105 -3.57 -2.24 6.69
C LEU A 105 -4.11 -3.67 6.59
N TYR A 106 -4.46 -4.08 5.37
CA TYR A 106 -4.99 -5.40 5.05
C TYR A 106 -4.56 -5.83 3.65
N VAL A 107 -4.57 -7.13 3.40
CA VAL A 107 -4.28 -7.71 2.08
C VAL A 107 -5.56 -7.61 1.23
N LEU A 108 -5.44 -7.12 0.00
CA LEU A 108 -6.53 -7.12 -0.96
C LEU A 108 -6.89 -8.54 -1.44
N PRO A 109 -8.13 -8.76 -1.94
CA PRO A 109 -9.19 -7.77 -2.09
C PRO A 109 -10.03 -7.50 -0.83
N ASP A 110 -10.06 -8.43 0.12
CA ASP A 110 -11.03 -8.45 1.24
C ASP A 110 -10.44 -9.07 2.53
N GLY A 111 -9.12 -8.99 2.70
CA GLY A 111 -8.45 -9.46 3.90
C GLY A 111 -8.88 -8.70 5.17
N PRO A 112 -8.85 -9.34 6.35
CA PRO A 112 -9.08 -8.64 7.60
C PRO A 112 -7.93 -7.65 7.87
N VAL A 113 -8.20 -6.61 8.65
CA VAL A 113 -7.14 -5.75 9.21
C VAL A 113 -6.15 -6.61 9.97
N ARG A 114 -4.87 -6.48 9.60
CA ARG A 114 -3.77 -7.22 10.23
C ARG A 114 -2.83 -6.32 10.98
N LEU A 115 -2.70 -5.07 10.57
CA LEU A 115 -1.76 -4.13 11.16
C LEU A 115 -2.40 -2.75 11.21
N THR A 116 -2.25 -2.06 12.34
CA THR A 116 -2.63 -0.65 12.47
C THR A 116 -1.36 0.13 12.79
N VAL A 117 -1.11 1.22 12.06
CA VAL A 117 0.07 2.07 12.24
C VAL A 117 -0.31 3.53 12.43
N ASP A 118 0.51 4.25 13.18
CA ASP A 118 0.45 5.71 13.29
C ASP A 118 1.54 6.32 12.40
N VAL A 119 1.13 7.26 11.55
CA VAL A 119 2.00 8.01 10.64
C VAL A 119 2.17 9.41 11.18
N LEU A 120 3.43 9.80 11.35
CA LEU A 120 3.81 11.16 11.72
C LEU A 120 4.45 11.86 10.52
N GLY A 121 4.15 13.14 10.35
CA GLY A 121 4.83 13.99 9.37
C GLY A 121 6.34 14.03 9.62
N GLY A 122 7.12 14.11 8.55
CA GLY A 122 8.58 14.16 8.66
C GLY A 122 9.24 12.80 8.91
N GLN A 123 8.48 11.70 9.00
CA GLN A 123 8.97 10.41 9.49
C GLN A 123 8.62 9.23 8.60
N VAL A 124 9.48 8.21 8.66
CA VAL A 124 9.20 6.87 8.13
C VAL A 124 8.70 6.01 9.27
N THR A 125 7.45 5.55 9.17
CA THR A 125 6.89 4.54 10.06
C THR A 125 7.31 3.16 9.55
N GLU A 126 8.24 2.53 10.24
CA GLU A 126 8.61 1.14 9.98
C GLU A 126 7.74 0.19 10.79
N ALA A 127 7.26 -0.88 10.16
CA ALA A 127 6.48 -1.92 10.81
C ALA A 127 6.78 -3.30 10.24
N THR A 128 6.49 -4.34 11.02
CA THR A 128 6.59 -5.74 10.58
C THR A 128 5.20 -6.31 10.47
N TRP A 129 4.90 -6.93 9.32
CA TRP A 129 3.66 -7.64 9.13
C TRP A 129 3.56 -8.83 10.10
N PRO A 130 2.45 -9.00 10.83
CA PRO A 130 2.30 -10.15 11.72
C PRO A 130 2.34 -11.45 10.93
N VAL A 131 3.25 -12.34 11.32
CA VAL A 131 3.19 -13.75 10.93
C VAL A 131 2.02 -14.40 11.66
N ARG A 132 1.35 -15.36 11.02
CA ARG A 132 0.19 -16.07 11.60
C ARG A 132 0.46 -16.66 12.99
#